data_AF-A0A0D2FU55-F1
#
_entry.id   AF-A0A0D2FU55-F1
#
_cell.length_a   1.000
_cell.length_b   1.000
_cell.length_c   1.000
_cell.angle_alpha   90.00
_cell.angle_beta   90.00
_cell.angle_gamma   90.00
#
_symmetry.space_group_name_H-M   'P 1'
#
loop_
_entity.id
_entity.type
_entity.pdbx_description
1 polymer ?
#
loop_
_entity_poly.entity_id
_entity_poly.type
_entity_poly.pdbx_seq_one_letter_code
_entity_poly.pdbx_strand_id
1 'polypeptide(L)'
;MKFAGHENSDTFFGSYMPQISTVDGQSSYWGKARRIVYLEGFRGLSLQHHPQMLQSLPAKVEANLKERADFIALNEEIESLGERIRRLPVEHDSKRERTRREELYWQKRQMVSEELSRWQEIQPRKVNQNTETEASPVASLPSFFSRVRRLDPPRDRLASSLFLDVPLRSPEGRAALQDMITLCQENPKVAYRPSLRPESGRCPVSACAVEMESLRLAARWDHIYRCHKASLAAKHGTTELCFQCDEWITGKQGWREHCRRHLNDLESLPVRWNPLIFRQTLAAAGHCPFCLFNPLPPPDERFRQYTKKPAWQQHLDGHFDGLEKQDELALASDEIKATPS
;
A
#
# COMPACT_ATOMS: atom_id res chain seq x y z
N MET A 1 -12.46 -5.82 -24.46
CA MET A 1 -11.87 -6.25 -23.17
C MET A 1 -12.62 -5.53 -22.04
N LYS A 2 -13.19 -6.29 -21.10
CA LYS A 2 -13.93 -5.81 -19.93
C LYS A 2 -12.96 -5.65 -18.75
N PHE A 3 -12.66 -4.40 -18.36
CA PHE A 3 -12.09 -3.96 -17.07
C PHE A 3 -12.31 -2.44 -17.02
N ALA A 4 -12.88 -1.81 -15.99
CA ALA A 4 -13.34 -2.23 -14.67
C ALA A 4 -14.77 -1.71 -14.45
N GLY A 5 -15.67 -2.53 -13.89
CA GLY A 5 -16.74 -2.16 -12.96
C GLY A 5 -18.01 -1.38 -13.37
N HIS A 6 -18.18 -0.89 -14.60
CA HIS A 6 -19.30 0.00 -14.93
C HIS A 6 -20.22 -0.62 -16.00
N GLU A 7 -21.53 -0.62 -15.76
CA GLU A 7 -22.55 -1.10 -16.72
C GLU A 7 -22.76 -0.13 -17.89
N ASN A 8 -22.43 1.15 -17.71
CA ASN A 8 -22.64 2.19 -18.71
C ASN A 8 -21.34 2.52 -19.47
N SER A 9 -21.37 2.40 -20.80
CA SER A 9 -20.26 2.76 -21.70
C SER A 9 -19.90 4.24 -21.65
N ASP A 10 -20.85 5.11 -21.32
CA ASP A 10 -20.66 6.56 -21.32
C ASP A 10 -19.80 7.04 -20.14
N THR A 11 -19.70 6.23 -19.08
CA THR A 11 -18.86 6.56 -17.93
C THR A 11 -17.38 6.59 -18.28
N PHE A 12 -16.95 5.82 -19.29
CA PHE A 12 -15.58 5.91 -19.80
C PHE A 12 -15.29 7.30 -20.34
N PHE A 13 -16.17 7.85 -21.19
CA PHE A 13 -15.97 9.17 -21.80
C PHE A 13 -16.11 10.33 -20.82
N GLY A 14 -17.04 10.24 -19.86
CA GLY A 14 -17.30 11.32 -18.92
C GLY A 14 -16.37 11.37 -17.70
N SER A 15 -15.86 10.22 -17.24
CA SER A 15 -15.15 10.13 -15.96
C SER A 15 -13.72 9.60 -16.06
N TYR A 16 -13.38 8.84 -17.11
CA TYR A 16 -12.07 8.20 -17.26
C TYR A 16 -11.27 8.71 -18.45
N MET A 17 -11.94 9.20 -19.50
CA MET A 17 -11.29 9.80 -20.64
C MET A 17 -10.77 11.18 -20.22
N PRO A 18 -9.47 11.47 -20.35
CA PRO A 18 -8.97 12.79 -20.08
C PRO A 18 -9.66 13.80 -21.01
N GLN A 19 -9.92 15.01 -20.51
CA GLN A 19 -10.32 16.15 -21.35
C GLN A 19 -9.20 16.62 -22.30
N ILE A 20 -8.09 15.88 -22.34
CA ILE A 20 -6.89 16.20 -23.11
C ILE A 20 -7.06 15.59 -24.49
N SER A 21 -6.86 16.40 -25.54
CA SER A 21 -6.90 15.93 -26.93
C SER A 21 -5.96 14.74 -27.11
N THR A 22 -6.51 13.63 -27.61
CA THR A 22 -5.71 12.43 -27.91
C THR A 22 -4.87 12.59 -29.20
N VAL A 23 -4.97 13.75 -29.86
CA VAL A 23 -4.25 14.09 -31.08
C VAL A 23 -2.84 14.58 -30.72
N ASP A 24 -1.82 13.85 -31.16
CA ASP A 24 -0.43 14.32 -31.12
C ASP A 24 -0.21 15.30 -32.26
N GLY A 25 -0.53 16.58 -32.03
CA GLY A 25 -0.45 17.62 -33.05
C GLY A 25 0.95 17.75 -33.67
N GLN A 26 2.01 17.61 -32.86
CA GLN A 26 3.38 17.63 -33.36
C GLN A 26 3.67 16.42 -34.25
N SER A 27 3.43 15.20 -33.78
CA SER A 27 3.74 14.02 -34.61
C SER A 27 2.87 13.95 -35.86
N SER A 28 1.61 14.40 -35.78
CA SER A 28 0.71 14.47 -36.93
C SER A 28 1.18 15.49 -37.96
N TYR A 29 1.65 16.66 -37.52
CA TYR A 29 2.21 17.69 -38.40
C TYR A 29 3.51 17.25 -39.08
N TRP A 30 4.37 16.54 -38.34
CA TRP A 30 5.68 16.08 -38.84
C TRP A 30 5.67 14.70 -39.48
N GLY A 31 4.50 14.05 -39.66
CA GLY A 31 4.39 12.69 -40.21
C GLY A 31 5.11 11.61 -39.39
N LYS A 32 5.32 11.85 -38.10
CA LYS A 32 6.02 10.94 -37.19
C LYS A 32 5.03 9.98 -36.52
N ALA A 33 5.56 8.86 -36.01
CA ALA A 33 4.79 7.92 -35.21
C ALA A 33 4.17 8.63 -34.01
N ARG A 34 2.88 8.36 -33.76
CA ARG A 34 2.13 8.93 -32.64
C ARG A 34 2.81 8.59 -31.32
N ARG A 35 3.15 9.61 -30.52
CA ARG A 35 3.67 9.38 -29.17
C ARG A 35 2.48 9.15 -28.23
N ILE A 36 2.44 8.00 -27.56
CA ILE A 36 1.33 7.62 -26.66
C ILE A 36 1.73 7.79 -25.19
N VAL A 37 3.04 7.75 -24.92
CA VAL A 37 3.63 7.77 -23.57
C VAL A 37 3.22 8.99 -22.75
N TYR A 38 3.18 10.18 -23.37
CA TYR A 38 2.77 11.40 -22.65
C TYR A 38 1.26 11.40 -22.36
N LEU A 39 0.42 10.88 -23.27
CA LEU A 39 -1.03 10.76 -23.07
C LEU A 39 -1.33 9.81 -21.92
N GLU A 40 -0.60 8.70 -21.82
CA GLU A 40 -0.71 7.75 -20.70
C GLU A 40 -0.21 8.34 -19.38
N GLY A 41 0.89 9.10 -19.41
CA GLY A 41 1.39 9.83 -18.24
C GLY A 41 0.35 10.83 -17.71
N PHE A 42 -0.23 11.66 -18.59
CA PHE A 42 -1.27 12.61 -18.20
C PHE A 42 -2.56 11.94 -17.75
N ARG A 43 -2.97 10.82 -18.36
CA ARG A 43 -4.09 9.98 -17.89
C ARG A 43 -3.90 9.56 -16.44
N GLY A 44 -2.71 9.08 -16.10
CA GLY A 44 -2.36 8.68 -14.75
C GLY A 44 -2.36 9.84 -13.75
N LEU A 45 -1.96 11.05 -14.19
CA LEU A 45 -1.94 12.25 -13.34
C LEU A 45 -3.34 12.86 -13.13
N SER A 46 -4.23 12.77 -14.11
CA SER A 46 -5.62 13.27 -14.00
C SER A 46 -6.52 12.40 -13.13
N LEU A 47 -6.23 11.09 -13.08
CA LEU A 47 -6.97 10.16 -12.24
C LEU A 47 -6.38 10.15 -10.83
N GLN A 48 -6.90 11.00 -9.95
CA GLN A 48 -6.56 10.95 -8.53
C GLN A 48 -7.10 9.65 -7.93
N HIS A 49 -6.27 8.61 -7.89
CA HIS A 49 -6.57 7.40 -7.16
C HIS A 49 -6.46 7.67 -5.66
N HIS A 50 -7.59 7.60 -4.95
CA HIS A 50 -7.62 7.66 -3.50
C HIS A 50 -7.70 6.23 -2.93
N PRO A 51 -6.57 5.56 -2.67
CA PRO A 51 -6.57 4.12 -2.35
C PRO A 51 -7.29 3.77 -1.04
N GLN A 52 -7.51 4.75 -0.16
CA GLN A 52 -8.22 4.56 1.11
C GLN A 52 -9.69 5.01 1.04
N MET A 53 -10.18 5.38 -0.15
CA MET A 53 -11.56 5.83 -0.32
C MET A 53 -12.47 4.62 -0.27
N LEU A 54 -13.36 4.59 0.72
CA LEU A 54 -14.30 3.50 0.86
C LEU A 54 -15.31 3.53 -0.30
N GLN A 55 -15.51 2.38 -0.95
CA GLN A 55 -16.49 2.22 -2.03
C GLN A 55 -17.87 1.81 -1.53
N SER A 56 -17.98 1.52 -0.24
CA SER A 56 -19.22 1.14 0.45
C SER A 56 -19.24 1.73 1.85
N LEU A 57 -20.45 1.87 2.42
CA LEU A 57 -20.60 2.31 3.80
C LEU A 57 -19.95 1.31 4.76
N PRO A 58 -19.27 1.78 5.82
CA PRO A 58 -18.87 0.90 6.91
C PRO A 58 -20.09 0.23 7.53
N ALA A 59 -19.94 -1.03 7.98
CA ALA A 59 -21.05 -1.82 8.53
C ALA A 59 -21.84 -1.10 9.64
N LYS A 60 -21.16 -0.35 10.51
CA LYS A 60 -21.82 0.46 11.55
C LYS A 60 -22.67 1.59 10.96
N VAL A 61 -22.17 2.29 9.95
CA VAL A 61 -22.89 3.39 9.30
C VAL A 61 -24.09 2.84 8.51
N GLU A 62 -23.90 1.70 7.84
CA GLU A 62 -24.98 1.01 7.14
C GLU A 62 -26.08 0.54 8.11
N ALA A 63 -25.71 -0.01 9.27
CA ALA A 63 -26.66 -0.38 10.31
C ALA A 63 -27.46 0.84 10.82
N ASN A 64 -26.77 1.93 11.15
CA ASN A 64 -27.41 3.18 11.57
C ASN A 64 -28.36 3.74 10.50
N LEU A 65 -28.00 3.64 9.21
CA LEU A 65 -28.87 4.06 8.11
C LEU A 65 -30.13 3.19 8.03
N LYS A 66 -29.99 1.87 8.22
CA LYS A 66 -31.11 0.92 8.23
C LYS A 66 -32.08 1.15 9.40
N GLU A 67 -31.61 1.74 10.50
CA GLU A 67 -32.43 2.09 11.67
C GLU A 67 -33.21 3.40 11.52
N ARG A 68 -32.92 4.23 10.50
CA ARG A 68 -33.64 5.49 10.31
C ARG A 68 -35.09 5.26 9.86
N ALA A 69 -36.00 6.07 10.39
CA ALA A 69 -37.43 5.94 10.14
C ALA A 69 -37.81 6.11 8.66
N ASP A 70 -37.13 6.99 7.93
CA ASP A 70 -37.32 7.19 6.49
C ASP A 70 -36.89 5.96 5.67
N PHE A 71 -35.76 5.35 6.03
CA PHE A 71 -35.25 4.15 5.38
C PHE A 71 -36.13 2.91 5.68
N ILE A 72 -36.66 2.82 6.91
CA ILE A 72 -37.61 1.78 7.31
C ILE A 72 -38.91 1.93 6.51
N ALA A 73 -39.51 3.12 6.48
CA ALA A 73 -40.75 3.38 5.75
C ALA A 73 -40.62 3.04 4.26
N LEU A 74 -39.48 3.35 3.65
CA LEU A 74 -39.20 2.99 2.26
C LEU A 74 -39.12 1.48 2.04
N ASN A 75 -38.51 0.73 2.97
CA ASN A 75 -38.48 -0.74 2.87
C ASN A 75 -39.88 -1.34 3.03
N GLU A 76 -40.67 -0.84 3.97
CA GLU A 76 -42.06 -1.28 4.17
C GLU A 76 -42.93 -1.00 2.93
N GLU A 77 -42.79 0.16 2.30
CA GLU A 77 -43.52 0.50 1.07
C GLU A 77 -43.09 -0.41 -0.10
N ILE A 78 -41.79 -0.70 -0.24
CA ILE A 78 -41.27 -1.64 -1.25
C ILE A 78 -41.83 -3.05 -1.04
N GLU A 79 -41.87 -3.52 0.22
CA GLU A 79 -42.40 -4.84 0.56
C GLU A 79 -43.91 -4.92 0.29
N SER A 80 -44.67 -3.92 0.74
CA SER A 80 -46.11 -3.79 0.49
C SER A 80 -46.45 -3.79 -1.01
N LEU A 81 -45.71 -3.02 -1.82
CA LEU A 81 -45.86 -3.04 -3.27
C LEU A 81 -45.49 -4.39 -3.87
N GLY A 82 -44.44 -5.05 -3.35
CA GLY A 82 -44.05 -6.39 -3.76
C GLY A 82 -45.11 -7.46 -3.45
N GLU A 83 -45.82 -7.35 -2.33
CA GLU A 83 -46.95 -8.21 -2.01
C GLU A 83 -48.17 -7.92 -2.88
N ARG A 84 -48.49 -6.65 -3.11
CA ARG A 84 -49.57 -6.24 -4.01
C ARG A 84 -49.36 -6.80 -5.40
N ILE A 85 -48.16 -6.63 -5.97
CA ILE A 85 -47.81 -7.17 -7.29
C ILE A 85 -47.97 -8.71 -7.34
N ARG A 86 -47.61 -9.42 -6.26
CA ARG A 86 -47.77 -10.89 -6.19
C ARG A 86 -49.21 -11.35 -6.10
N ARG A 87 -50.11 -10.55 -5.51
CA ARG A 87 -51.54 -10.88 -5.35
C ARG A 87 -52.40 -10.47 -6.55
N LEU A 88 -51.86 -9.67 -7.47
CA LEU A 88 -52.59 -9.23 -8.66
C LEU A 88 -52.78 -10.39 -9.66
N PRO A 89 -53.97 -10.52 -10.28
CA PRO A 89 -54.20 -11.46 -11.39
C PRO A 89 -53.27 -11.17 -12.57
N VAL A 90 -52.92 -12.18 -13.36
CA VAL A 90 -51.99 -12.08 -14.50
C VAL A 90 -52.42 -11.02 -15.54
N GLU A 91 -53.73 -10.73 -15.63
CA GLU A 91 -54.31 -9.76 -16.56
C GLU A 91 -54.31 -8.31 -16.03
N HIS A 92 -53.99 -8.07 -14.76
CA HIS A 92 -53.99 -6.73 -14.18
C HIS A 92 -52.72 -5.97 -14.57
N ASP A 93 -52.89 -4.75 -15.09
CA ASP A 93 -51.78 -3.85 -15.40
C ASP A 93 -51.09 -3.39 -14.11
N SER A 94 -50.04 -4.10 -13.71
CA SER A 94 -49.19 -3.78 -12.56
C SER A 94 -48.07 -2.77 -12.88
N LYS A 95 -48.13 -2.12 -14.04
CA LYS A 95 -47.09 -1.17 -14.49
C LYS A 95 -46.91 -0.03 -13.49
N ARG A 96 -48.00 0.51 -12.93
CA ARG A 96 -47.92 1.59 -11.93
C ARG A 96 -47.20 1.15 -10.66
N GLU A 97 -47.55 0.00 -10.10
CA GLU A 97 -46.89 -0.55 -8.92
C GLU A 97 -45.42 -0.88 -9.17
N ARG A 98 -45.08 -1.38 -10.36
CA ARG A 98 -43.69 -1.66 -10.76
C ARG A 98 -42.87 -0.37 -10.90
N THR A 99 -43.40 0.63 -11.60
CA THR A 99 -42.74 1.94 -11.73
C THR A 99 -42.54 2.60 -10.37
N ARG A 100 -43.57 2.58 -9.51
CA ARG A 100 -43.43 3.10 -8.14
C ARG A 100 -42.36 2.36 -7.36
N ARG A 101 -42.33 1.03 -7.43
CA ARG A 101 -41.30 0.23 -6.75
C ARG A 101 -39.89 0.53 -7.27
N GLU A 102 -39.72 0.78 -8.57
CA GLU A 102 -38.45 1.20 -9.16
C GLU A 102 -38.00 2.58 -8.66
N GLU A 103 -38.92 3.54 -8.55
CA GLU A 103 -38.65 4.86 -7.95
C GLU A 103 -38.16 4.73 -6.50
N LEU A 104 -38.82 3.91 -5.70
CA LEU A 104 -38.43 3.68 -4.30
C LEU A 104 -37.06 3.01 -4.19
N TYR A 105 -36.75 2.04 -5.06
CA TYR A 105 -35.41 1.47 -5.13
C TYR A 105 -34.36 2.51 -5.52
N TRP A 106 -34.70 3.44 -6.41
CA TRP A 106 -33.81 4.54 -6.79
C TRP A 106 -33.59 5.51 -5.61
N GLN A 107 -34.64 5.91 -4.90
CA GLN A 107 -34.53 6.73 -3.69
C GLN A 107 -33.66 6.06 -2.62
N LYS A 108 -33.85 4.76 -2.41
CA LYS A 108 -33.01 3.97 -1.50
C LYS A 108 -31.53 3.99 -1.90
N ARG A 109 -31.23 3.82 -3.19
CA ARG A 109 -29.85 3.94 -3.71
C ARG A 109 -29.29 5.35 -3.51
N GLN A 110 -30.10 6.38 -3.72
CA GLN A 110 -29.70 7.77 -3.54
C GLN A 110 -29.31 8.06 -2.09
N MET A 111 -30.12 7.65 -1.10
CA MET A 111 -29.78 7.83 0.31
C MET A 111 -28.47 7.13 0.71
N VAL A 112 -28.26 5.90 0.23
CA VAL A 112 -27.00 5.17 0.45
C VAL A 112 -25.83 5.92 -0.17
N SER A 113 -26.01 6.43 -1.40
CA SER A 113 -25.00 7.20 -2.11
C SER A 113 -24.68 8.52 -1.40
N GLU A 114 -25.68 9.23 -0.88
CA GLU A 114 -25.49 10.49 -0.16
C GLU A 114 -24.74 10.29 1.16
N GLU A 115 -25.11 9.26 1.94
CA GLU A 115 -24.37 8.92 3.15
C GLU A 115 -22.94 8.47 2.83
N LEU A 116 -22.74 7.73 1.74
CA LEU A 116 -21.41 7.34 1.29
C LEU A 116 -20.59 8.58 0.92
N SER A 117 -21.15 9.53 0.17
CA SER A 117 -20.48 10.78 -0.19
C SER A 117 -20.10 11.60 1.04
N ARG A 118 -21.01 11.77 2.01
CA ARG A 118 -20.72 12.45 3.28
C ARG A 118 -19.57 11.77 4.02
N TRP A 119 -19.57 10.43 4.03
CA TRP A 119 -18.50 9.69 4.68
C TRP A 119 -17.16 9.84 3.97
N GLN A 120 -17.16 9.80 2.64
CA GLN A 120 -15.98 10.01 1.79
C GLN A 120 -15.40 11.44 1.92
N GLU A 121 -16.25 12.45 2.12
CA GLU A 121 -15.80 13.83 2.34
C GLU A 121 -15.01 14.01 3.63
N ILE A 122 -15.37 13.27 4.68
CA ILE A 122 -14.67 13.28 5.98
C ILE A 122 -13.34 12.50 5.90
N GLN A 123 -13.18 11.61 4.91
CA GLN A 123 -11.94 10.85 4.76
C GLN A 123 -10.77 11.77 4.38
N PRO A 124 -9.58 11.60 5.00
CA PRO A 124 -8.43 12.42 4.67
C PRO A 124 -8.00 12.18 3.23
N ARG A 125 -8.22 13.17 2.36
CA ARG A 125 -7.88 13.12 0.92
C ARG A 125 -6.38 12.96 0.64
N LYS A 126 -5.54 13.31 1.62
CA LYS A 126 -4.10 13.12 1.55
C LYS A 126 -3.76 11.86 2.33
N VAL A 127 -3.23 10.86 1.61
CA VAL A 127 -2.43 9.81 2.24
C VAL A 127 -1.27 10.54 2.91
N ASN A 128 -1.29 10.66 4.24
CA ASN A 128 -0.13 11.15 4.98
C ASN A 128 1.04 10.20 4.66
N GLN A 129 1.90 10.61 3.72
CA GLN A 129 3.15 9.93 3.40
C GLN A 129 4.17 10.05 4.55
N ASN A 130 3.82 10.81 5.59
CA ASN A 130 4.52 10.84 6.85
C ASN A 130 4.21 9.55 7.61
N THR A 131 5.07 8.55 7.38
CA THR A 131 5.20 7.29 8.10
C THR A 131 5.52 7.44 9.60
N GLU A 132 5.57 8.67 10.11
CA GLU A 132 5.94 8.99 11.50
C GLU A 132 4.72 9.05 12.44
N THR A 133 3.50 9.19 11.90
CA THR A 133 2.28 9.26 12.72
C THR A 133 1.60 7.89 12.81
N GLU A 134 1.24 7.50 14.03
CA GLU A 134 0.94 6.15 14.55
C GLU A 134 -0.20 5.35 13.89
N ALA A 135 -0.81 5.83 12.81
CA ALA A 135 -2.01 5.23 12.23
C ALA A 135 -2.01 5.22 10.69
N SER A 136 -0.85 5.24 10.03
CA SER A 136 -0.85 5.06 8.57
C SER A 136 -1.26 3.61 8.25
N PRO A 137 -2.32 3.36 7.46
CA PRO A 137 -2.77 2.03 7.09
C PRO A 137 -1.87 1.47 5.97
N VAL A 138 -0.55 1.55 6.18
CA VAL A 138 0.48 1.03 5.30
C VAL A 138 0.19 -0.43 4.96
N ALA A 139 -0.29 -1.23 5.92
CA ALA A 139 -0.65 -2.63 5.68
C ALA A 139 -1.93 -2.86 4.85
N SER A 140 -2.80 -1.86 4.66
CA SER A 140 -4.01 -2.01 3.83
C SER A 140 -3.77 -1.67 2.36
N LEU A 141 -2.65 -1.01 2.05
CA LEU A 141 -2.29 -0.67 0.69
C LEU A 141 -1.60 -1.87 0.03
N PRO A 142 -2.13 -2.40 -1.09
CA PRO A 142 -1.54 -3.57 -1.77
C PRO A 142 -0.04 -3.41 -2.07
N SER A 143 0.36 -2.19 -2.43
CA SER A 143 1.75 -1.81 -2.73
C SER A 143 2.73 -1.87 -1.55
N PHE A 144 2.24 -1.95 -0.31
CA PHE A 144 3.05 -2.05 0.89
C PHE A 144 2.86 -3.37 1.63
N PHE A 145 1.74 -4.08 1.40
CA PHE A 145 1.43 -5.33 2.07
C PHE A 145 2.57 -6.36 1.93
N SER A 146 3.11 -6.54 0.72
CA SER A 146 4.24 -7.45 0.49
C SER A 146 5.48 -7.14 1.34
N ARG A 147 5.70 -5.87 1.69
CA ARG A 147 6.84 -5.41 2.49
C ARG A 147 6.61 -5.55 3.99
N VAL A 148 5.36 -5.57 4.44
CA VAL A 148 4.99 -5.64 5.86
C VAL A 148 4.42 -6.98 6.28
N ARG A 149 4.07 -7.88 5.35
CA ARG A 149 3.39 -9.16 5.65
C ARG A 149 4.09 -9.98 6.73
N ARG A 150 5.43 -10.03 6.74
CA ARG A 150 6.23 -10.74 7.76
C ARG A 150 6.07 -10.19 9.18
N LEU A 151 5.67 -8.92 9.31
CA LEU A 151 5.40 -8.26 10.58
C LEU A 151 3.95 -8.41 11.06
N ASP A 152 3.08 -8.98 10.23
CA ASP A 152 1.66 -9.18 10.55
C ASP A 152 1.24 -10.63 10.23
N PRO A 153 1.74 -11.64 10.99
CA PRO A 153 1.53 -13.05 10.67
C PRO A 153 0.07 -13.47 10.47
N PRO A 154 -0.92 -12.99 11.26
CA PRO A 154 -2.33 -13.30 11.00
C PRO A 154 -2.78 -12.84 9.61
N ARG A 155 -2.41 -11.62 9.21
CA ARG A 155 -2.74 -11.07 7.89
C ARG A 155 -1.98 -11.78 6.78
N ASP A 156 -0.75 -12.20 7.03
CA ASP A 156 0.07 -12.98 6.11
C ASP A 156 -0.55 -14.34 5.78
N ARG A 157 -1.01 -15.07 6.81
CA ARG A 157 -1.74 -16.33 6.63
C ARG A 157 -3.03 -16.12 5.87
N LEU A 158 -3.81 -15.10 6.24
CA LEU A 158 -5.07 -14.76 5.57
C LEU A 158 -4.90 -14.47 4.09
N ALA A 159 -3.78 -13.83 3.68
CA ALA A 159 -3.50 -13.58 2.27
C ALA A 159 -3.38 -14.86 1.44
N SER A 160 -3.13 -16.02 2.07
CA SER A 160 -3.13 -17.32 1.40
C SER A 160 -4.41 -18.10 1.67
N SER A 161 -4.93 -18.07 2.91
CA SER A 161 -6.05 -18.91 3.33
C SER A 161 -7.42 -18.41 2.85
N LEU A 162 -7.61 -17.10 2.65
CA LEU A 162 -8.90 -16.53 2.21
C LEU A 162 -9.31 -16.97 0.80
N PHE A 163 -8.35 -17.41 -0.01
CA PHE A 163 -8.59 -17.85 -1.39
C PHE A 163 -8.72 -19.37 -1.53
N LEU A 164 -8.64 -20.12 -0.42
CA LEU A 164 -8.83 -21.56 -0.43
C LEU A 164 -10.33 -21.87 -0.50
N ASP A 165 -10.71 -22.73 -1.44
CA ASP A 165 -12.08 -23.26 -1.53
C ASP A 165 -12.23 -24.43 -0.54
N VAL A 166 -12.39 -24.08 0.74
CA VAL A 166 -12.53 -25.04 1.84
C VAL A 166 -13.70 -24.67 2.76
N PRO A 167 -14.42 -25.65 3.34
CA PRO A 167 -15.50 -25.35 4.26
C PRO A 167 -15.02 -24.55 5.48
N LEU A 168 -15.81 -23.60 5.99
CA LEU A 168 -15.44 -22.80 7.18
C LEU A 168 -15.13 -23.63 8.44
N ARG A 169 -15.71 -24.83 8.54
CA ARG A 169 -15.48 -25.76 9.67
C ARG A 169 -14.26 -26.66 9.48
N SER A 170 -13.56 -26.58 8.36
CA SER A 170 -12.27 -27.26 8.17
C SER A 170 -11.20 -26.70 9.13
N PRO A 171 -10.09 -27.41 9.35
CA PRO A 171 -8.94 -26.86 10.07
C PRO A 171 -8.49 -25.50 9.50
N GLU A 172 -8.44 -25.38 8.17
CA GLU A 172 -8.02 -24.18 7.44
C GLU A 172 -9.02 -23.04 7.62
N GLY A 173 -10.32 -23.33 7.48
CA GLY A 173 -11.40 -22.36 7.68
C GLY A 173 -11.45 -21.83 9.11
N ARG A 174 -11.25 -22.70 10.11
CA ARG A 174 -11.15 -22.29 11.53
C ARG A 174 -9.92 -21.45 11.80
N ALA A 175 -8.77 -21.79 11.22
CA ALA A 175 -7.55 -20.98 11.35
C ALA A 175 -7.74 -19.58 10.75
N ALA A 176 -8.36 -19.47 9.57
CA ALA A 176 -8.68 -18.19 8.95
C ALA A 176 -9.65 -17.35 9.81
N LEU A 177 -10.69 -17.97 10.38
CA LEU A 177 -11.61 -17.29 11.31
C LEU A 177 -10.87 -16.79 12.55
N GLN A 178 -9.98 -17.61 13.13
CA GLN A 178 -9.18 -17.21 14.28
C GLN A 178 -8.27 -16.03 13.94
N ASP A 179 -7.62 -16.04 12.78
CA ASP A 179 -6.76 -14.94 12.33
C ASP A 179 -7.55 -13.64 12.13
N MET A 180 -8.76 -13.71 11.59
CA MET A 180 -9.66 -12.55 11.46
C MET A 180 -10.07 -12.01 12.84
N ILE A 181 -10.43 -12.89 13.78
CA ILE A 181 -10.75 -12.50 15.17
C ILE A 181 -9.55 -11.83 15.83
N THR A 182 -8.35 -12.42 15.70
CA THR A 182 -7.10 -11.84 16.21
C THR A 182 -6.87 -10.44 15.64
N LEU A 183 -7.04 -10.21 14.34
CA LEU A 183 -6.87 -8.87 13.76
C LEU A 183 -7.92 -7.85 14.25
N CYS A 184 -9.12 -8.30 14.60
CA CYS A 184 -10.16 -7.44 15.15
C CYS A 184 -9.94 -7.11 16.63
N GLN A 185 -9.43 -8.07 17.41
CA GLN A 185 -9.22 -7.92 18.86
C GLN A 185 -7.87 -7.30 19.19
N GLU A 186 -6.82 -7.77 18.52
CA GLU A 186 -5.45 -7.33 18.74
C GLU A 186 -5.12 -6.20 17.77
N ASN A 187 -4.97 -5.00 18.31
CA ASN A 187 -4.36 -3.88 17.59
C ASN A 187 -3.01 -3.51 18.21
N PRO A 188 -1.97 -4.35 18.00
CA PRO A 188 -0.67 -4.10 18.59
C PRO A 188 -0.08 -2.80 18.03
N LYS A 189 0.28 -1.89 18.92
CA LYS A 189 0.94 -0.62 18.55
C LYS A 189 2.36 -0.85 18.03
N VAL A 190 2.98 -1.97 18.42
CA VAL A 190 4.33 -2.36 18.04
C VAL A 190 4.30 -3.72 17.36
N ALA A 191 4.81 -3.80 16.13
CA ALA A 191 5.09 -5.08 15.47
C ALA A 191 6.55 -5.49 15.76
N TYR A 192 6.85 -6.78 15.82
CA TYR A 192 8.23 -7.25 15.93
C TYR A 192 8.56 -8.16 14.76
N ARG A 193 9.78 -8.01 14.23
CA ARG A 193 10.34 -8.97 13.28
C ARG A 193 10.64 -10.26 14.04
N PRO A 194 10.45 -11.45 13.43
CA PRO A 194 10.82 -12.72 14.05
C PRO A 194 12.24 -12.71 14.63
N SER A 195 13.24 -12.20 13.88
CA SER A 195 14.64 -12.09 14.33
C SER A 195 14.89 -11.05 15.44
N LEU A 196 13.91 -10.20 15.75
CA LEU A 196 13.98 -9.11 16.73
C LEU A 196 12.84 -9.18 17.76
N ARG A 197 12.25 -10.35 17.96
CA ARG A 197 11.13 -10.52 18.88
C ARG A 197 11.63 -10.52 20.33
N PRO A 198 10.99 -9.79 21.26
CA PRO A 198 11.35 -9.85 22.66
C PRO A 198 11.02 -11.22 23.26
N GLU A 199 11.86 -11.66 24.19
CA GLU A 199 11.65 -12.88 24.98
C GLU A 199 11.01 -12.50 26.31
N SER A 200 9.81 -12.99 26.58
CA SER A 200 9.05 -12.69 27.81
C SER A 200 8.94 -11.18 28.11
N GLY A 201 8.77 -10.36 27.06
CA GLY A 201 8.66 -8.90 27.16
C GLY A 201 10.00 -8.17 27.39
N ARG A 202 11.13 -8.88 27.33
CA ARG A 202 12.48 -8.33 27.54
C ARG A 202 13.32 -8.42 26.27
N CYS A 203 14.44 -7.70 26.27
CA CYS A 203 15.44 -7.79 25.22
C CYS A 203 16.00 -9.23 25.18
N PRO A 204 16.04 -9.90 24.00
CA PRO A 204 16.48 -11.30 23.88
C PRO A 204 17.99 -11.48 24.15
N VAL A 205 18.75 -10.39 24.19
CA VAL A 205 20.17 -10.45 24.57
C VAL A 205 20.27 -10.60 26.08
N SER A 206 20.73 -11.76 26.53
CA SER A 206 20.82 -12.14 27.95
C SER A 206 21.57 -11.14 28.83
N ALA A 207 22.64 -10.53 28.31
CA ALA A 207 23.43 -9.52 29.02
C ALA A 207 22.71 -8.16 29.16
N CYS A 208 21.62 -7.93 28.41
CA CYS A 208 20.87 -6.68 28.43
C CYS A 208 19.57 -6.83 29.25
N ALA A 209 18.72 -7.79 28.89
CA ALA A 209 17.47 -8.14 29.58
C ALA A 209 16.52 -6.95 29.92
N VAL A 210 16.69 -5.80 29.27
CA VAL A 210 15.86 -4.60 29.46
C VAL A 210 14.41 -4.91 29.12
N GLU A 211 13.49 -4.44 29.96
CA GLU A 211 12.06 -4.59 29.75
C GLU A 211 11.60 -3.68 28.63
N MET A 212 10.89 -4.22 27.63
CA MET A 212 10.40 -3.45 26.49
C MET A 212 9.42 -2.37 26.93
N GLU A 213 8.69 -2.58 28.03
CA GLU A 213 7.75 -1.61 28.59
C GLU A 213 8.43 -0.32 29.08
N SER A 214 9.69 -0.42 29.54
CA SER A 214 10.48 0.75 29.94
C SER A 214 10.87 1.65 28.77
N LEU A 215 10.80 1.15 27.53
CA LEU A 215 11.21 1.85 26.32
C LEU A 215 9.99 2.42 25.59
N ARG A 216 10.17 3.62 25.00
CA ARG A 216 9.21 4.21 24.06
C ARG A 216 8.94 3.23 22.92
N LEU A 217 7.69 3.15 22.46
CA LEU A 217 7.24 2.19 21.44
C LEU A 217 8.16 2.16 20.21
N ALA A 218 8.46 3.34 19.63
CA ALA A 218 9.34 3.50 18.47
C ALA A 218 10.81 3.10 18.69
N ALA A 219 11.26 3.05 19.96
CA ALA A 219 12.63 2.74 20.32
C ALA A 219 12.86 1.24 20.58
N ARG A 220 11.79 0.45 20.76
CA ARG A 220 11.88 -0.96 21.15
C ARG A 220 12.62 -1.81 20.12
N TRP A 221 12.24 -1.73 18.84
CA TRP A 221 12.89 -2.50 17.78
C TRP A 221 14.37 -2.09 17.60
N ASP A 222 14.64 -0.78 17.66
CA ASP A 222 15.96 -0.20 17.44
C ASP A 222 16.93 -0.58 18.57
N HIS A 223 16.42 -0.64 19.80
CA HIS A 223 17.14 -1.19 20.94
C HIS A 223 17.52 -2.66 20.73
N ILE A 224 16.54 -3.53 20.44
CA ILE A 224 16.81 -4.97 20.23
C ILE A 224 17.80 -5.16 19.09
N TYR A 225 17.60 -4.46 17.96
CA TYR A 225 18.51 -4.51 16.81
C TYR A 225 19.94 -4.13 17.20
N ARG A 226 20.16 -3.01 17.89
CA ARG A 226 21.50 -2.58 18.30
C ARG A 226 22.13 -3.51 19.32
N CYS A 227 21.37 -3.96 20.31
CA CYS A 227 21.87 -4.90 21.33
C CYS A 227 22.29 -6.22 20.69
N HIS A 228 21.46 -6.78 19.80
CA HIS A 228 21.77 -8.03 19.13
C HIS A 228 22.96 -7.88 18.18
N LYS A 229 23.01 -6.78 17.41
CA LYS A 229 24.16 -6.45 16.55
C LYS A 229 25.45 -6.35 17.35
N ALA A 230 25.45 -5.66 18.49
CA ALA A 230 26.61 -5.53 19.35
C ALA A 230 27.04 -6.88 19.95
N SER A 231 26.09 -7.70 20.41
CA SER A 231 26.36 -9.02 20.96
C SER A 231 26.98 -9.97 19.94
N LEU A 232 26.45 -10.00 18.71
CA LEU A 232 27.01 -10.81 17.63
C LEU A 232 28.34 -10.27 17.12
N ALA A 233 28.49 -8.94 17.01
CA ALA A 233 29.75 -8.31 16.64
C ALA A 233 30.87 -8.64 17.64
N ALA A 234 30.56 -8.72 18.94
CA ALA A 234 31.53 -9.14 19.94
C ALA A 234 32.03 -10.59 19.74
N LYS A 235 31.20 -11.47 19.17
CA LYS A 235 31.54 -12.89 18.92
C LYS A 235 32.15 -13.14 17.55
N HIS A 236 31.71 -12.41 16.53
CA HIS A 236 32.01 -12.70 15.12
C HIS A 236 32.64 -11.52 14.37
N GLY A 237 32.97 -10.43 15.08
CA GLY A 237 33.54 -9.21 14.54
C GLY A 237 32.51 -8.32 13.85
N THR A 238 32.19 -8.61 12.59
CA THR A 238 31.22 -7.83 11.81
C THR A 238 29.92 -8.59 11.69
N THR A 239 28.78 -7.91 11.81
CA THR A 239 27.46 -8.54 11.69
C THR A 239 26.44 -7.53 11.20
N GLU A 240 25.62 -7.92 10.23
CA GLU A 240 24.52 -7.12 9.71
C GLU A 240 23.23 -7.95 9.64
N LEU A 241 22.10 -7.30 9.86
CA LEU A 241 20.78 -7.91 9.65
C LEU A 241 20.32 -7.60 8.23
N CYS A 242 19.93 -8.60 7.46
CA CYS A 242 19.22 -8.38 6.21
C CYS A 242 17.74 -8.07 6.48
N PHE A 243 17.28 -6.86 6.16
CA PHE A 243 15.87 -6.48 6.31
C PHE A 243 14.93 -7.15 5.30
N GLN A 244 15.49 -7.70 4.22
CA GLN A 244 14.72 -8.45 3.24
C GLN A 244 14.53 -9.92 3.66
N CYS A 245 15.58 -10.58 4.14
CA CYS A 245 15.55 -11.99 4.55
C CYS A 245 15.11 -12.20 6.00
N ASP A 246 15.25 -11.19 6.87
CA ASP A 246 15.13 -11.33 8.33
C ASP A 246 16.20 -12.23 8.96
N GLU A 247 17.42 -12.16 8.44
CA GLU A 247 18.53 -13.03 8.82
C GLU A 247 19.77 -12.23 9.22
N TRP A 248 20.41 -12.64 10.32
CA TRP A 248 21.68 -12.09 10.78
C TRP A 248 22.84 -12.73 10.03
N ILE A 249 23.60 -11.93 9.31
CA ILE A 249 24.77 -12.38 8.54
C ILE A 249 26.03 -11.91 9.26
N THR A 250 26.90 -12.85 9.56
CA THR A 250 28.17 -12.61 10.25
C THR A 250 29.34 -12.55 9.25
N GLY A 251 30.33 -11.73 9.58
CA GLY A 251 31.52 -11.51 8.75
C GLY A 251 31.29 -10.60 7.54
N LYS A 252 32.29 -9.76 7.25
CA LYS A 252 32.26 -8.83 6.11
C LYS A 252 32.12 -9.55 4.76
N GLN A 253 32.83 -10.67 4.59
CA GLN A 253 32.72 -11.48 3.37
C GLN A 253 31.36 -12.15 3.26
N GLY A 254 30.82 -12.69 4.36
CA GLY A 254 29.49 -13.29 4.41
C GLY A 254 28.40 -12.28 4.01
N TRP A 255 28.49 -11.06 4.55
CA TRP A 255 27.59 -9.97 4.19
C TRP A 255 27.69 -9.59 2.71
N ARG A 256 28.91 -9.38 2.21
CA ARG A 256 29.15 -9.05 0.80
C ARG A 256 28.58 -10.12 -0.15
N GLU A 257 28.80 -11.39 0.16
CA GLU A 257 28.27 -12.50 -0.62
C GLU A 257 26.74 -12.56 -0.57
N HIS A 258 26.15 -12.32 0.60
CA HIS A 258 24.70 -12.23 0.76
C HIS A 258 24.11 -11.10 -0.09
N CYS A 259 24.71 -9.89 -0.06
CA CYS A 259 24.30 -8.77 -0.91
C CYS A 259 24.40 -9.10 -2.40
N ARG A 260 25.45 -9.81 -2.83
CA ARG A 260 25.63 -10.21 -4.22
C ARG A 260 24.47 -11.08 -4.72
N ARG A 261 23.94 -11.98 -3.90
CA ARG A 261 22.78 -12.83 -4.28
C ARG A 261 21.54 -11.99 -4.57
N HIS A 262 21.24 -11.00 -3.73
CA HIS A 262 20.13 -10.05 -3.98
C HIS A 262 20.33 -9.24 -5.26
N LEU A 263 21.57 -8.80 -5.53
CA LEU A 263 21.87 -8.02 -6.75
C LEU A 263 21.80 -8.87 -8.02
N ASN A 264 22.01 -10.19 -7.93
CA ASN A 264 21.90 -11.12 -9.05
C ASN A 264 20.44 -11.53 -9.33
N ASP A 265 19.56 -11.41 -8.33
CA ASP A 265 18.12 -11.69 -8.44
C ASP A 265 17.32 -10.40 -8.30
N LEU A 266 17.23 -9.64 -9.39
CA LEU A 266 16.54 -8.34 -9.40
C LEU A 266 15.04 -8.48 -9.11
N GLU A 267 14.43 -9.65 -9.37
CA GLU A 267 13.03 -9.90 -9.04
C GLU A 267 12.79 -9.97 -7.54
N SER A 268 13.82 -10.35 -6.76
CA SER A 268 13.75 -10.32 -5.31
C SER A 268 13.68 -8.89 -4.74
N LEU A 269 14.15 -7.87 -5.47
CA LEU A 269 14.26 -6.51 -4.97
C LEU A 269 12.86 -5.88 -4.77
N PRO A 270 12.67 -5.10 -3.68
CA PRO A 270 11.38 -4.47 -3.44
C PRO A 270 11.10 -3.41 -4.52
N VAL A 271 9.84 -3.33 -4.99
CA VAL A 271 9.38 -2.30 -5.95
C VAL A 271 9.52 -0.88 -5.39
N ARG A 272 9.57 -0.74 -4.07
CA ARG A 272 9.73 0.55 -3.37
C ARG A 272 10.97 0.52 -2.49
N TRP A 273 11.81 1.54 -2.63
CA TRP A 273 13.13 1.58 -2.01
C TRP A 273 13.26 2.53 -0.83
N ASN A 274 12.19 3.20 -0.42
CA ASN A 274 12.20 4.06 0.76
C ASN A 274 12.13 3.22 2.05
N PRO A 275 12.75 3.63 3.18
CA PRO A 275 12.53 2.98 4.47
C PRO A 275 11.04 2.99 4.83
N LEU A 276 10.55 1.91 5.43
CA LEU A 276 9.14 1.73 5.79
C LEU A 276 9.00 1.37 7.27
N ILE A 277 8.29 2.21 8.02
CA ILE A 277 7.89 1.93 9.40
C ILE A 277 6.47 1.36 9.39
N PHE A 278 6.26 0.26 10.10
CA PHE A 278 4.97 -0.37 10.33
C PHE A 278 4.82 -0.68 11.82
N ARG A 279 3.74 -0.20 12.45
CA ARG A 279 3.49 -0.36 13.89
C ARG A 279 4.77 -0.11 14.70
N GLN A 280 5.32 1.09 14.59
CA GLN A 280 6.51 1.55 15.30
C GLN A 280 7.82 0.78 15.04
N THR A 281 7.84 -0.14 14.06
CA THR A 281 9.00 -0.98 13.74
C THR A 281 9.42 -0.83 12.29
N LEU A 282 10.74 -0.87 12.04
CA LEU A 282 11.27 -0.87 10.68
C LEU A 282 10.94 -2.18 9.96
N ALA A 283 9.99 -2.10 9.03
CA ALA A 283 9.53 -3.21 8.22
C ALA A 283 10.49 -3.53 7.07
N ALA A 284 10.94 -2.48 6.39
CA ALA A 284 11.86 -2.59 5.28
C ALA A 284 12.87 -1.44 5.34
N ALA A 285 14.15 -1.78 5.20
CA ALA A 285 15.18 -0.78 5.02
C ALA A 285 15.00 -0.06 3.68
N GLY A 286 15.52 1.17 3.61
CA GLY A 286 15.66 1.87 2.35
C GLY A 286 16.87 1.37 1.58
N HIS A 287 16.81 1.48 0.26
CA HIS A 287 17.90 1.21 -0.66
C HIS A 287 18.00 2.36 -1.66
N CYS A 288 19.20 2.63 -2.17
CA CYS A 288 19.41 3.69 -3.15
C CYS A 288 19.37 3.11 -4.57
N PRO A 289 18.46 3.53 -5.47
CA PRO A 289 18.47 3.14 -6.88
C PRO A 289 19.84 3.30 -7.52
N PHE A 290 20.42 4.49 -7.36
CA PHE A 290 21.66 4.86 -8.03
C PHE A 290 22.78 3.90 -7.61
N CYS A 291 22.86 3.56 -6.33
CA CYS A 291 23.85 2.59 -5.84
C CYS A 291 23.52 1.15 -6.24
N LEU A 292 22.25 0.73 -6.19
CA LEU A 292 21.85 -0.63 -6.56
C LEU A 292 22.23 -0.94 -8.01
N PHE A 293 22.00 -0.01 -8.94
CA PHE A 293 22.24 -0.21 -10.36
C PHE A 293 23.62 0.26 -10.84
N ASN A 294 24.42 0.92 -10.00
CA ASN A 294 25.80 1.25 -10.33
C ASN A 294 26.70 0.01 -10.15
N PRO A 295 27.33 -0.52 -11.21
CA PRO A 295 28.16 -1.72 -11.12
C PRO A 295 29.54 -1.48 -10.46
N LEU A 296 29.96 -0.22 -10.28
CA LEU A 296 31.32 0.12 -9.83
C LEU A 296 31.59 -0.24 -8.37
N PRO A 297 30.72 0.06 -7.39
CA PRO A 297 31.00 -0.22 -5.99
C PRO A 297 30.83 -1.72 -5.68
N PRO A 298 31.45 -2.22 -4.61
CA PRO A 298 31.25 -3.60 -4.19
C PRO A 298 29.81 -3.86 -3.72
N PRO A 299 29.34 -5.14 -3.72
CA PRO A 299 27.95 -5.49 -3.42
C PRO A 299 27.41 -4.92 -2.09
N ASP A 300 28.24 -4.88 -1.05
CA ASP A 300 27.89 -4.39 0.29
C ASP A 300 27.66 -2.86 0.32
N GLU A 301 28.29 -2.11 -0.58
CA GLU A 301 28.07 -0.67 -0.73
C GLU A 301 26.86 -0.39 -1.62
N ARG A 302 26.68 -1.16 -2.69
CA ARG A 302 25.52 -1.08 -3.59
C ARG A 302 24.22 -1.39 -2.86
N PHE A 303 24.23 -2.45 -2.05
CA PHE A 303 23.08 -2.93 -1.28
C PHE A 303 22.98 -2.29 0.11
N ARG A 304 23.48 -1.04 0.28
CA ARG A 304 23.42 -0.35 1.56
C ARG A 304 21.98 -0.23 2.06
N GLN A 305 21.77 -0.63 3.32
CA GLN A 305 20.47 -0.59 3.98
C GLN A 305 20.34 0.65 4.85
N TYR A 306 19.34 1.48 4.57
CA TYR A 306 19.05 2.68 5.35
C TYR A 306 17.92 2.42 6.33
N THR A 307 18.20 2.53 7.63
CA THR A 307 17.20 2.30 8.68
C THR A 307 16.39 3.55 9.02
N LYS A 308 16.85 4.73 8.61
CA LYS A 308 16.21 6.02 8.88
C LYS A 308 15.92 6.76 7.57
N LYS A 309 14.71 7.33 7.47
CA LYS A 309 14.27 8.10 6.30
C LYS A 309 15.15 9.33 6.01
N PRO A 310 15.53 10.18 6.97
CA PRO A 310 16.36 11.36 6.69
C PRO A 310 17.74 10.99 6.10
N ALA A 311 18.39 9.96 6.63
CA ALA A 311 19.69 9.51 6.13
C ALA A 311 19.60 8.91 4.71
N TRP A 312 18.47 8.29 4.37
CA TRP A 312 18.19 7.80 3.03
C TRP A 312 17.94 8.96 2.05
N GLN A 313 17.10 9.93 2.44
CA GLN A 313 16.80 11.11 1.62
C GLN A 313 18.07 11.92 1.34
N GLN A 314 18.83 12.27 2.38
CA GLN A 314 20.09 13.00 2.22
C GLN A 314 21.08 12.31 1.26
N HIS A 315 21.12 10.97 1.27
CA HIS A 315 21.95 10.23 0.34
C HIS A 315 21.45 10.32 -1.11
N LEU A 316 20.14 10.29 -1.33
CA LEU A 316 19.55 10.47 -2.66
C LEU A 316 19.74 11.88 -3.18
N ASP A 317 19.53 12.87 -2.34
CA ASP A 317 19.72 14.29 -2.68
C ASP A 317 21.15 14.51 -3.20
N GLY A 318 22.16 13.89 -2.56
CA GLY A 318 23.54 13.94 -3.04
C GLY A 318 23.78 13.31 -4.43
N HIS A 319 22.97 12.34 -4.86
CA HIS A 319 23.03 11.83 -6.25
C HIS A 319 22.37 12.81 -7.22
N PHE A 320 21.23 13.40 -6.85
CA PHE A 320 20.54 14.39 -7.67
C PHE A 320 21.40 15.64 -7.88
N ASP A 321 22.00 16.18 -6.82
CA ASP A 321 22.95 17.30 -6.89
C ASP A 321 24.16 16.97 -7.80
N GLY A 322 24.57 15.70 -7.83
CA GLY A 322 25.65 15.22 -8.68
C GLY A 322 25.26 15.20 -10.16
N LEU A 323 24.02 14.84 -10.48
CA LEU A 323 23.48 14.85 -11.84
C LEU A 323 23.31 16.28 -12.36
N GLU A 324 22.77 17.19 -11.54
CA GLU A 324 22.60 18.61 -11.93
C GLU A 324 23.94 19.24 -12.31
N LYS A 325 25.00 18.98 -11.53
CA LYS A 325 26.36 19.46 -11.85
C LYS A 325 26.93 18.85 -13.13
N GLN A 326 26.63 17.58 -13.42
CA GLN A 326 27.07 16.93 -14.65
C GLN A 326 26.37 17.52 -15.88
N ASP A 327 25.08 17.81 -15.78
CA ASP A 327 24.31 18.45 -16.85
C ASP A 327 24.78 19.89 -17.09
N GLU A 328 25.05 20.67 -16.05
CA GLU A 328 25.63 22.02 -16.16
C GLU A 328 27.01 22.00 -16.84
N LEU A 329 27.87 21.03 -16.48
CA LEU A 329 29.18 20.85 -17.11
C LEU A 329 29.07 20.40 -18.57
N ALA A 330 28.10 19.55 -18.90
CA ALA A 330 27.85 19.10 -20.26
C ALA A 330 27.40 20.26 -21.15
N LEU A 331 26.43 21.06 -20.67
CA LEU A 331 25.94 22.25 -21.37
C LEU A 331 27.06 23.29 -21.60
N ALA A 332 27.89 23.55 -20.59
CA ALA A 332 29.04 24.45 -20.71
C ALA A 332 30.08 23.93 -21.73
N SER A 333 30.26 22.60 -21.82
CA SER A 333 31.20 21.99 -22.77
C SER A 333 30.71 21.99 -24.22
N ASP A 334 29.40 22.00 -24.44
CA ASP A 334 28.79 22.11 -25.77
C ASP A 334 28.76 23.57 -26.26
N GLU A 335 28.61 24.56 -25.36
CA GLU A 335 28.77 25.98 -25.69
C GLU A 335 30.19 26.32 -26.17
N ILE A 336 31.22 25.72 -25.57
CA ILE A 336 32.63 25.91 -25.97
C ILE A 336 32.92 25.30 -27.35
N LYS A 337 32.17 24.29 -27.80
CA LYS A 337 32.31 23.68 -29.12
C LYS A 337 31.50 24.40 -30.22
N ALA A 338 30.55 25.26 -29.85
CA ALA A 338 29.65 25.94 -30.78
C ALA A 338 30.16 27.32 -31.23
N THR A 339 31.29 27.82 -30.69
CA THR A 339 31.93 29.06 -31.14
C THR A 339 32.78 28.81 -32.39
N PRO A 340 32.42 29.36 -33.58
CA PRO A 340 33.25 29.25 -34.77
C PRO A 340 34.48 30.16 -34.64
N SER A 341 35.64 29.64 -35.08
CA SER A 341 36.89 30.40 -35.20
C SER A 341 36.84 31.48 -36.28
#